data_AF-A0A955H5N5-F1
#
_entry.id   AF-A0A955H5N5-F1
#
_cell.length_a   1.000
_cell.length_b   1.000
_cell.length_c   1.000
_cell.angle_alpha   90.00
_cell.angle_beta   90.00
_cell.angle_gamma   90.00
#
_symmetry.space_group_name_H-M   'P 1'
#
loop_
_entity.id
_entity.type
_entity.pdbx_description
1 polymer ?
#
loop_
_entity_poly.entity_id
_entity_poly.type
_entity_poly.pdbx_seq_one_letter_code
_entity_poly.pdbx_strand_id
1 'polypeptide(L)'
;MLTTDFELKIQKEIDKDLTIKINPNADDIAGVYYQNVYIGVAVPPKEIFEEFREKYQDRLGHPYRSISQAEAIINGKLPKFKDPEVMKVMTAKL
;
A
#
# COMPACT_ATOMS: atom_id res chain seq x y z
N MET A 1 -14.12 0.18 -3.91
CA MET A 1 -13.06 0.05 -4.92
C MET A 1 -12.26 -1.21 -4.64
N LEU A 2 -12.04 -2.05 -5.67
CA LEU A 2 -11.18 -3.24 -5.53
C LEU A 2 -9.70 -2.81 -5.50
N THR A 3 -8.83 -3.66 -4.95
CA THR A 3 -7.39 -3.38 -4.92
C THR A 3 -6.79 -3.23 -6.31
N THR A 4 -7.32 -3.93 -7.31
CA THR A 4 -6.93 -3.77 -8.71
C THR A 4 -7.26 -2.37 -9.23
N ASP A 5 -8.45 -1.85 -8.93
CA ASP A 5 -8.86 -0.49 -9.32
C ASP A 5 -8.00 0.56 -8.61
N PHE A 6 -7.67 0.32 -7.34
CA PHE A 6 -6.82 1.20 -6.55
C PHE A 6 -5.37 1.20 -7.06
N GLU A 7 -4.83 0.04 -7.44
CA GLU A 7 -3.51 -0.07 -8.08
C GLU A 7 -3.46 0.77 -9.36
N LEU A 8 -4.44 0.60 -10.25
CA LEU A 8 -4.52 1.37 -11.49
C LEU A 8 -4.63 2.88 -11.21
N LYS A 9 -5.38 3.27 -10.18
CA LYS A 9 -5.49 4.67 -9.76
C LYS A 9 -4.15 5.23 -9.31
N ILE A 10 -3.45 4.58 -8.38
CA ILE A 10 -2.16 5.10 -7.87
C ILE A 10 -1.06 5.08 -8.95
N GLN A 11 -1.10 4.11 -9.88
CA GLN A 11 -0.20 4.10 -11.03
C GLN A 11 -0.41 5.29 -11.96
N LYS A 12 -1.67 5.65 -12.19
CA LYS A 12 -2.04 6.77 -13.06
C LYS A 12 -1.81 8.13 -12.40
N GLU A 13 -2.16 8.26 -11.13
CA GLU A 13 -2.20 9.55 -10.43
C GLU A 13 -0.92 9.89 -9.65
N ILE A 14 -0.16 8.88 -9.22
CA ILE A 14 1.01 9.07 -8.36
C ILE A 14 2.28 8.63 -9.08
N ASP A 15 2.42 7.33 -9.40
CA ASP A 15 3.61 6.80 -10.07
C ASP A 15 3.37 5.40 -10.65
N LYS A 16 3.73 5.21 -11.93
CA LYS A 16 3.53 3.96 -12.69
C LYS A 16 4.25 2.73 -12.12
N ASP A 17 5.32 2.92 -11.33
CA ASP A 17 6.10 1.80 -10.78
C ASP A 17 5.52 1.31 -9.44
N LEU A 18 4.40 1.87 -8.98
CA LEU A 18 3.67 1.40 -7.82
C LEU A 18 2.89 0.12 -8.13
N THR A 19 2.95 -0.85 -7.24
CA THR A 19 2.18 -2.10 -7.33
C THR A 19 1.60 -2.47 -5.96
N ILE A 20 0.56 -3.29 -5.95
CA ILE A 20 -0.06 -3.80 -4.73
C ILE A 20 0.04 -5.33 -4.73
N LYS A 21 0.60 -5.87 -3.64
CA LYS A 21 0.77 -7.32 -3.46
C LYS A 21 0.02 -7.77 -2.22
N ILE A 22 -0.85 -8.77 -2.38
CA ILE A 22 -1.54 -9.42 -1.25
C ILE A 22 -0.49 -10.15 -0.41
N ASN A 23 -0.58 -10.00 0.92
CA ASN A 23 0.32 -10.66 1.83
C ASN A 23 0.01 -12.17 1.84
N PRO A 24 0.98 -13.06 1.53
CA PRO A 24 0.74 -14.50 1.46
C PRO A 24 0.36 -15.12 2.81
N ASN A 25 0.73 -14.49 3.93
CA ASN A 25 0.41 -14.95 5.28
C ASN A 25 -0.83 -14.25 5.86
N ALA A 26 -1.30 -13.19 5.21
CA ALA A 26 -2.45 -12.40 5.64
C ALA A 26 -3.27 -11.95 4.42
N ASP A 27 -4.14 -12.84 3.93
CA ASP A 27 -4.92 -12.63 2.70
C ASP A 27 -5.95 -11.49 2.77
N ASP A 28 -6.13 -10.89 3.94
CA ASP A 28 -6.95 -9.70 4.22
C ASP A 28 -6.11 -8.41 4.25
N ILE A 29 -4.83 -8.50 3.90
CA ILE A 29 -3.89 -7.38 3.83
C ILE A 29 -3.18 -7.38 2.47
N ALA A 30 -3.09 -6.23 1.83
CA ALA A 30 -2.27 -6.00 0.66
C ALA A 30 -1.28 -4.84 0.91
N GLY A 31 -0.01 -5.04 0.58
CA GLY A 31 1.03 -4.03 0.72
C GLY A 31 1.25 -3.26 -0.58
N VAL A 32 1.53 -1.96 -0.48
CA VAL A 32 1.96 -1.13 -1.61
C VAL A 32 3.48 -1.20 -1.73
N TYR A 33 3.96 -1.37 -2.95
CA TYR A 33 5.38 -1.49 -3.29
C TYR A 33 5.72 -0.46 -4.36
N TYR A 34 6.92 0.11 -4.28
CA TYR A 34 7.55 0.85 -5.37
C TYR A 34 8.60 -0.08 -5.99
N GLN A 35 8.38 -0.49 -7.24
CA GLN A 35 9.11 -1.59 -7.87
C GLN A 35 9.00 -2.88 -7.02
N ASN A 36 10.04 -3.22 -6.26
CA ASN A 36 10.06 -4.38 -5.37
C ASN A 36 10.22 -4.03 -3.88
N VAL A 37 10.25 -2.75 -3.53
CA VAL A 37 10.46 -2.29 -2.15
C VAL A 37 9.12 -1.93 -1.53
N TYR A 38 8.83 -2.53 -0.37
CA TYR A 38 7.63 -2.20 0.40
C TYR A 38 7.72 -0.76 0.93
N ILE A 39 6.75 0.09 0.58
CA ILE A 39 6.77 1.50 1.00
C ILE A 39 6.13 1.74 2.38
N GLY A 40 5.84 0.69 3.14
CA GLY A 40 5.29 0.82 4.48
C GLY A 40 3.83 1.27 4.49
N VAL A 41 3.05 0.88 3.49
CA VAL A 41 1.61 1.16 3.37
C VAL A 41 0.89 -0.15 3.11
N ALA A 42 0.00 -0.53 4.03
CA ALA A 42 -0.88 -1.67 3.86
C ALA A 42 -2.33 -1.20 3.72
N VAL A 43 -3.04 -1.78 2.76
CA VAL A 43 -4.45 -1.54 2.43
C VAL A 43 -5.18 -2.87 2.39
N PRO A 44 -6.50 -2.90 2.61
CA PRO A 44 -7.25 -4.14 2.44
C PRO A 44 -7.32 -4.58 0.96
N PRO A 45 -7.39 -5.89 0.69
CA PRO A 45 -7.52 -6.48 -0.64
C PRO A 45 -8.93 -6.35 -1.22
N LYS A 46 -9.91 -5.97 -0.38
CA LYS A 46 -11.31 -5.77 -0.73
C LYS A 46 -11.81 -4.48 -0.12
N GLU A 47 -12.82 -3.90 -0.73
CA GLU A 47 -13.51 -2.75 -0.17
C GLU A 47 -14.15 -3.09 1.18
N ILE A 48 -14.00 -2.18 2.14
CA ILE A 48 -14.68 -2.26 3.43
C ILE A 48 -15.83 -1.28 3.40
N PHE A 49 -17.04 -1.80 3.58
CA PHE A 49 -18.24 -0.98 3.66
C PHE A 49 -18.12 0.02 4.80
N GLU A 50 -18.66 1.21 4.58
CA GLU A 50 -18.50 2.37 5.45
C GLU A 50 -18.95 2.08 6.90
N GLU A 51 -20.03 1.32 7.06
CA GLU A 51 -20.59 0.88 8.35
C GLU A 51 -19.67 -0.02 9.19
N PHE A 52 -18.69 -0.68 8.57
CA PHE A 52 -17.74 -1.55 9.27
C PHE A 52 -16.36 -0.91 9.46
N ARG A 53 -16.11 0.29 8.92
CA ARG A 53 -14.77 0.92 8.93
C ARG A 53 -14.20 1.12 10.33
N GLU A 54 -15.01 1.59 11.28
CA GLU A 54 -14.54 1.89 12.64
C GLU A 54 -14.22 0.65 13.47
N LYS A 55 -14.81 -0.49 13.10
CA LYS A 55 -14.69 -1.76 13.83
C LYS A 55 -13.78 -2.75 13.13
N TYR A 56 -13.45 -2.49 11.86
CA TYR A 56 -12.60 -3.39 11.10
C TYR A 56 -11.15 -3.28 11.55
N GLN A 57 -10.61 -4.43 11.92
CA GLN A 57 -9.19 -4.67 12.06
C GLN A 57 -8.81 -5.85 11.17
N ASP A 58 -7.62 -5.79 10.58
CA ASP A 58 -7.05 -6.95 9.91
C ASP A 58 -6.70 -8.06 10.92
N ARG A 59 -6.33 -9.25 10.43
CA ARG A 59 -5.94 -10.39 11.28
C ARG A 59 -4.72 -10.13 12.17
N LEU A 60 -3.97 -9.06 11.92
CA LEU A 60 -2.82 -8.63 12.71
C LEU A 60 -3.20 -7.51 13.71
N GLY A 61 -4.48 -7.12 13.77
CA GLY A 61 -5.00 -6.09 14.66
C GLY A 61 -4.80 -4.66 14.16
N HIS A 62 -4.35 -4.44 12.91
CA HIS A 62 -4.23 -3.09 12.38
C HIS A 62 -5.61 -2.55 11.97
N PRO A 63 -5.91 -1.29 12.30
CA PRO A 63 -7.16 -0.67 11.90
C PRO A 63 -7.23 -0.51 10.38
N TYR A 64 -8.46 -0.48 9.87
CA TYR A 64 -8.74 -0.10 8.49
C TYR A 64 -8.08 1.24 8.12
N ARG A 65 -7.51 1.30 6.91
CA ARG A 65 -7.10 2.56 6.28
C ARG A 65 -8.00 2.83 5.08
N SER A 66 -8.53 4.04 5.00
CA SER A 66 -9.25 4.48 3.81
C SER A 66 -8.31 4.69 2.62
N ILE A 67 -8.87 4.71 1.42
CA ILE A 67 -8.13 5.00 0.17
C ILE A 67 -7.37 6.32 0.30
N SER A 68 -8.03 7.38 0.77
CA SER A 68 -7.41 8.70 0.94
C SER A 68 -6.27 8.69 1.95
N GLN A 69 -6.38 7.91 3.03
CA GLN A 69 -5.29 7.74 3.99
C GLN A 69 -4.10 7.01 3.37
N ALA A 70 -4.36 5.95 2.60
CA ALA A 70 -3.32 5.22 1.88
C ALA A 70 -2.59 6.15 0.91
N GLU A 71 -3.31 6.91 0.09
CA GLU A 71 -2.76 7.89 -0.85
C GLU A 71 -1.89 8.95 -0.16
N ALA A 72 -2.36 9.49 0.98
CA ALA A 72 -1.59 10.46 1.75
C ALA A 72 -0.24 9.87 2.24
N ILE A 73 -0.24 8.62 2.71
CA ILE A 73 1.00 7.97 3.17
C ILE A 73 1.92 7.66 1.98
N ILE A 74 1.37 7.19 0.86
CA ILE A 74 2.14 6.95 -0.38
C ILE A 74 2.84 8.25 -0.79
N ASN A 75 2.10 9.34 -0.93
CA ASN A 75 2.66 10.65 -1.32
C ASN A 75 3.71 11.16 -0.33
N GLY A 76 3.53 10.96 0.97
CA GLY A 76 4.50 11.37 1.98
C GLY A 76 5.79 10.54 2.00
N LYS A 77 5.73 9.26 1.58
CA LYS A 77 6.87 8.34 1.65
C LYS A 77 7.60 8.19 0.33
N LEU A 78 6.88 8.20 -0.80
CA LEU A 78 7.41 7.92 -2.12
C LEU A 78 8.65 8.76 -2.49
N PRO A 79 8.76 10.06 -2.17
CA PRO A 79 9.95 10.85 -2.49
C PRO A 79 11.25 10.24 -1.93
N LYS A 80 11.20 9.56 -0.77
CA LYS A 80 12.37 8.90 -0.18
C LYS A 80 12.80 7.67 -0.98
N PHE A 81 11.85 6.97 -1.60
CA PHE A 81 12.11 5.81 -2.44
C PHE A 81 12.49 6.21 -3.88
N LYS A 82 12.35 7.48 -4.25
CA LYS A 82 12.87 8.00 -5.52
C LYS A 82 14.34 8.41 -5.42
N ASP A 83 14.90 8.49 -4.21
CA ASP A 83 16.33 8.71 -4.00
C ASP A 83 17.11 7.42 -4.35
N PRO A 84 18.00 7.45 -5.35
CA PRO A 84 18.79 6.29 -5.77
C PRO A 84 19.62 5.67 -4.65
N GLU A 85 20.15 6.48 -3.73
CA GLU A 85 20.98 5.98 -2.62
C GLU A 85 20.13 5.20 -1.61
N VAL A 86 18.92 5.69 -1.32
CA VAL A 86 17.97 4.98 -0.46
C VAL A 86 17.55 3.66 -1.12
N MET A 87 17.24 3.68 -2.42
CA MET A 87 16.86 2.46 -3.14
C MET A 87 17.96 1.43 -3.16
N LYS A 88 19.22 1.85 -3.31
CA LYS A 88 20.38 0.96 -3.24
C LYS A 88 20.48 0.27 -1.89
N VAL A 89 20.29 1.01 -0.78
CA VAL A 89 20.33 0.44 0.57
C VAL A 89 19.16 -0.51 0.83
N MET A 90 17.95 -0.17 0.39
CA MET A 90 16.76 -1.00 0.60
C MET A 90 16.82 -2.30 -0.22
N THR A 91 17.32 -2.22 -1.45
CA THR A 91 17.41 -3.37 -2.36
C THR A 91 18.55 -4.31 -1.98
N ALA A 92 19.67 -3.80 -1.43
CA ALA A 92 20.77 -4.64 -0.96
C ALA A 92 20.44 -5.50 0.27
N LYS A 93 19.28 -5.29 0.90
CA LYS A 93 18.79 -6.03 2.07
C LYS A 93 17.68 -7.03 1.76
N LEU A 94 17.22 -7.09 0.51
CA LEU A 94 16.24 -8.05 0.01
C LEU A 94 16.96 -9.29 -0.54
#